data_AF-A0A8H5ZB20-F1
#
_entry.id   AF-A0A8H5ZB20-F1
#
_cell.length_a   1.000
_cell.length_b   1.000
_cell.length_c   1.000
_cell.angle_alpha   90.00
_cell.angle_beta   90.00
_cell.angle_gamma   90.00
#
_symmetry.space_group_name_H-M   'P 1'
#
loop_
_entity.id
_entity.type
_entity.pdbx_description
1 polymer ?
#
loop_
_entity_poly.entity_id
_entity_poly.type
_entity_poly.pdbx_seq_one_letter_code
_entity_poly.pdbx_strand_id
1 'polypeptide(L)'
;MVTIKIATIAAVLASTASVSATWFHVNRGCILLNQAILCAGKDGARQIDGGKAHVEAKLDQTSHCTKDFTWPSNYGDIYYGADNCLYDSKGQNIGGQCC
;
A
#
# COMPACT_ATOMS: atom_id res chain seq x y z
N MET A 1 -5.31 20.20 -55.20
CA MET A 1 -4.92 18.93 -54.54
C MET A 1 -3.46 19.08 -54.17
N VAL A 2 -2.98 18.94 -52.93
CA VAL A 2 -3.17 17.84 -51.98
C VAL A 2 -3.07 18.36 -50.54
N THR A 3 -3.93 17.79 -49.71
CA THR A 3 -4.08 17.91 -48.26
C THR A 3 -2.84 17.48 -47.49
N ILE A 4 -2.48 18.18 -46.42
CA ILE A 4 -1.65 17.62 -45.35
C ILE A 4 -2.29 17.94 -44.00
N LYS A 5 -3.08 17.00 -43.48
CA LYS A 5 -3.50 16.98 -42.07
C LYS A 5 -2.63 15.94 -41.36
N ILE A 6 -1.62 16.40 -40.63
CA ILE A 6 -0.84 15.55 -39.73
C ILE A 6 -1.38 15.80 -38.33
N ALA A 7 -2.43 15.07 -37.96
CA ALA A 7 -2.81 14.92 -36.56
C ALA A 7 -2.08 13.68 -36.04
N THR A 8 -0.98 13.90 -35.34
CA THR A 8 -0.29 12.87 -34.56
C THR A 8 -1.25 12.36 -33.47
N ILE A 9 -1.80 11.17 -33.68
CA ILE A 9 -2.57 10.46 -32.68
C ILE A 9 -1.57 9.90 -31.67
N ALA A 10 -1.52 10.50 -30.48
CA ALA A 10 -0.78 9.95 -29.35
C ALA A 10 -1.38 8.59 -29.01
N ALA A 11 -0.59 7.52 -29.12
CA ALA A 11 -0.96 6.20 -28.66
C ALA A 11 -1.07 6.24 -27.13
N VAL A 12 -2.30 6.25 -26.61
CA VAL A 12 -2.54 6.03 -25.18
C VAL A 12 -2.30 4.54 -24.93
N LEU A 13 -1.08 4.20 -24.52
CA LEU A 13 -0.77 2.93 -23.88
C LEU A 13 -1.52 2.92 -22.54
N ALA A 14 -2.78 2.49 -22.58
CA ALA A 14 -3.52 2.13 -21.38
C ALA A 14 -2.89 0.84 -20.85
N SER A 15 -1.84 0.99 -20.04
CA SER A 15 -1.27 -0.08 -19.25
C SER A 15 -2.34 -0.52 -18.26
N THR A 16 -3.16 -1.50 -18.63
CA THR A 16 -3.97 -2.24 -17.67
C THR A 16 -3.01 -3.07 -16.84
N ALA A 17 -2.43 -2.44 -15.80
CA ALA A 17 -1.81 -3.15 -14.72
C ALA A 17 -2.89 -4.11 -14.19
N SER A 18 -2.72 -5.39 -14.49
CA SER A 18 -3.50 -6.47 -13.91
C SER A 18 -3.22 -6.36 -12.42
N VAL A 19 -4.22 -5.89 -11.68
CA VAL A 19 -4.02 -5.60 -10.27
C VAL A 19 -3.96 -6.93 -9.52
N SER A 20 -2.74 -7.42 -9.34
CA SER A 20 -2.40 -8.43 -8.35
C SER A 20 -2.77 -7.89 -6.96
N ALA A 21 -3.24 -8.76 -6.08
CA ALA A 21 -3.70 -8.43 -4.73
C ALA A 21 -2.77 -7.46 -3.96
N THR A 22 -3.31 -6.78 -2.93
CA THR A 22 -2.49 -5.91 -2.08
C THR A 22 -1.60 -6.75 -1.17
N TRP A 23 -0.30 -6.46 -1.14
CA TRP A 23 0.66 -7.08 -0.23
C TRP A 23 1.09 -6.07 0.83
N PHE A 24 0.81 -6.38 2.09
CA PHE A 24 1.12 -5.53 3.23
C PHE A 24 2.46 -5.92 3.83
N HIS A 25 3.41 -5.00 3.81
CA HIS A 25 4.75 -5.14 4.35
C HIS A 25 4.90 -4.35 5.65
N VAL A 26 5.75 -4.82 6.55
CA VAL A 26 6.11 -4.12 7.79
C VAL A 26 7.61 -3.88 7.77
N ASN A 27 8.02 -2.62 7.83
CA ASN A 27 9.43 -2.26 7.66
C ASN A 27 10.22 -2.32 8.97
N ARG A 28 9.54 -2.24 10.13
CA ARG A 28 10.17 -2.34 11.45
C ARG A 28 9.19 -2.85 12.49
N GLY A 29 9.71 -3.65 13.43
CA GLY A 29 8.93 -4.16 14.57
C GLY A 29 7.88 -5.20 14.15
N CYS A 30 6.90 -5.38 15.02
CA CYS A 30 5.75 -6.26 14.80
C CYS A 30 4.46 -5.49 15.04
N ILE A 31 3.45 -5.79 14.24
CA ILE A 31 2.08 -5.28 14.40
C ILE A 31 1.09 -6.44 14.45
N LEU A 32 -0.09 -6.19 14.98
CA LEU A 32 -1.27 -7.02 14.85
C LEU A 32 -2.04 -6.52 13.61
N LEU A 33 -1.95 -7.26 12.51
CA LEU A 33 -2.61 -6.96 11.25
C LEU A 33 -3.82 -7.89 11.10
N ASN A 34 -5.03 -7.34 11.15
CA ASN A 34 -6.29 -8.09 11.15
C ASN A 34 -6.25 -9.27 12.14
N GLN A 35 -5.87 -8.99 13.40
CA GLN A 35 -5.80 -9.97 14.50
C GLN A 35 -4.69 -11.03 14.37
N ALA A 36 -3.80 -10.93 13.39
CA ALA A 36 -2.66 -11.82 13.25
C ALA A 36 -1.34 -11.04 13.24
N ILE A 37 -0.33 -11.54 13.95
CA ILE A 37 0.98 -10.89 14.02
C ILE A 37 1.64 -10.87 12.63
N LEU A 38 2.27 -9.74 12.31
CA LEU A 38 3.14 -9.55 11.15
C LEU A 38 4.37 -8.75 11.59
N CYS A 39 5.55 -9.36 11.46
CA CYS A 39 6.83 -8.80 11.87
C CYS A 39 7.75 -8.53 10.67
N ALA A 40 8.50 -7.44 10.76
CA ALA A 40 9.53 -7.09 9.77
C ALA A 40 10.57 -8.21 9.62
N GLY A 41 10.90 -8.54 8.36
CA GLY A 41 11.94 -9.49 7.98
C GLY A 41 11.57 -10.97 8.11
N LYS A 42 10.86 -11.38 9.18
CA LYS A 42 10.54 -12.80 9.43
C LYS A 42 9.34 -13.30 8.65
N ASP A 43 8.27 -12.51 8.62
CA ASP A 43 6.98 -12.96 8.10
C ASP A 43 6.74 -12.56 6.63
N GLY A 44 7.66 -11.78 6.05
CA GLY A 44 7.53 -11.24 4.70
C GLY A 44 6.35 -10.28 4.57
N ALA A 45 5.58 -10.43 3.50
CA ALA A 45 4.39 -9.64 3.22
C ALA A 45 3.14 -10.48 3.41
N ARG A 46 2.06 -9.87 3.92
CA ARG A 46 0.75 -10.52 4.00
C ARG A 46 -0.17 -10.00 2.91
N GLN A 47 -0.73 -10.90 2.11
CA GLN A 47 -1.79 -10.52 1.19
C GLN A 47 -3.01 -10.08 1.98
N ILE A 48 -3.56 -8.91 1.63
CA ILE A 48 -4.80 -8.39 2.18
C ILE A 48 -5.78 -8.22 1.04
N ASP A 49 -6.91 -8.90 1.14
CA ASP A 49 -7.98 -8.76 0.17
C ASP A 49 -8.76 -7.46 0.43
N GLY A 50 -8.98 -6.70 -0.64
CA GLY A 50 -9.71 -5.43 -0.60
C GLY A 50 -8.82 -4.22 -0.31
N GLY A 51 -9.46 -3.20 0.26
CA GLY A 51 -8.93 -1.83 0.39
C GLY A 51 -8.75 -1.35 1.82
N LYS A 52 -8.60 -2.25 2.79
CA LYS A 52 -8.49 -1.90 4.21
C LYS A 52 -7.76 -2.95 5.04
N ALA A 53 -7.12 -2.51 6.12
CA ALA A 53 -6.72 -3.40 7.20
C ALA A 53 -6.77 -2.69 8.56
N HIS A 54 -7.10 -3.48 9.58
CA HIS A 54 -6.99 -3.09 10.98
C HIS A 54 -5.56 -3.34 11.45
N VAL A 55 -4.92 -2.31 11.99
CA VAL A 55 -3.54 -2.38 12.51
C VAL A 55 -3.53 -1.96 13.96
N GLU A 56 -2.96 -2.83 14.79
CA GLU A 56 -2.53 -2.48 16.15
C GLU A 56 -1.00 -2.50 16.18
N ALA A 57 -0.40 -1.34 16.45
CA ALA A 57 1.04 -1.12 16.48
C ALA A 57 1.50 -0.61 17.85
N LYS A 58 2.81 -0.52 18.04
CA LYS A 58 3.45 -0.12 19.30
C LYS A 58 3.00 -1.02 20.47
N LEU A 59 2.90 -2.33 20.20
CA LEU A 59 2.36 -3.34 21.11
C LEU A 59 3.16 -3.46 22.43
N ASP A 60 4.39 -2.98 22.43
CA ASP A 60 5.34 -2.97 23.55
C ASP A 60 5.41 -1.62 24.29
N GLN A 61 4.73 -0.59 23.78
CA GLN A 61 4.78 0.77 24.33
C GLN A 61 3.45 1.10 24.99
N THR A 62 3.45 1.89 26.07
CA THR A 62 2.21 2.37 26.71
C THR A 62 1.29 3.13 25.73
N SER A 63 1.87 3.76 24.71
CA SER A 63 1.15 4.44 23.63
C SER A 63 0.84 3.50 22.46
N HIS A 64 0.04 2.46 22.73
CA HIS A 64 -0.52 1.58 21.70
C HIS A 64 -1.25 2.41 20.63
N CYS A 65 -1.11 2.03 19.36
CA CYS A 65 -1.89 2.63 18.30
C CYS A 65 -2.77 1.60 17.62
N THR A 66 -4.07 1.88 17.59
CA THR A 66 -5.08 1.04 16.92
C THR A 66 -5.75 1.88 15.85
N LYS A 67 -5.65 1.46 14.59
CA LYS A 67 -6.18 2.23 13.47
C LYS A 67 -6.56 1.35 12.28
N ASP A 68 -7.67 1.72 11.65
CA ASP A 68 -8.03 1.20 10.33
C ASP A 68 -7.37 2.02 9.24
N PHE A 69 -6.56 1.35 8.42
CA PHE A 69 -5.93 1.92 7.24
C PHE A 69 -6.73 1.55 6.01
N THR A 70 -6.76 2.45 5.01
CA THR A 70 -7.52 2.26 3.77
C THR A 70 -6.72 2.62 2.52
N TRP A 71 -7.01 1.92 1.43
CA TRP A 71 -6.43 2.10 0.10
C TRP A 71 -7.41 1.62 -0.99
N PRO A 72 -7.28 2.06 -2.25
CA PRO A 72 -8.02 1.48 -3.37
C PRO A 72 -7.81 -0.04 -3.45
N SER A 73 -8.84 -0.80 -3.79
CA SER A 73 -8.69 -2.26 -3.91
C SER A 73 -7.62 -2.65 -4.94
N ASN A 74 -6.85 -3.70 -4.62
CA ASN A 74 -5.75 -4.19 -5.43
C ASN A 74 -4.68 -3.12 -5.72
N TYR A 75 -4.16 -2.52 -4.65
CA TYR A 75 -3.22 -1.40 -4.70
C TYR A 75 -1.78 -1.81 -5.06
N GLY A 76 -1.48 -3.12 -5.04
CA GLY A 76 -0.13 -3.65 -5.10
C GLY A 76 0.53 -3.64 -3.71
N ASP A 77 1.85 -3.47 -3.65
CA ASP A 77 2.56 -3.44 -2.38
C ASP A 77 2.33 -2.15 -1.60
N ILE A 78 2.07 -2.30 -0.29
CA ILE A 78 2.01 -1.22 0.69
C ILE A 78 2.92 -1.52 1.87
N TYR A 79 3.46 -0.47 2.47
CA TYR A 79 4.52 -0.58 3.48
C TYR A 79 4.13 0.21 4.72
N TYR A 80 4.07 -0.48 5.85
CA TYR A 80 4.00 0.16 7.15
C TYR A 80 5.41 0.53 7.60
N GLY A 81 5.68 1.84 7.56
CA GLY A 81 6.97 2.43 7.81
C GLY A 81 7.40 2.36 9.28
N ALA A 82 8.70 2.57 9.51
CA ALA A 82 9.28 2.64 10.86
C ALA A 82 8.81 3.86 11.67
N ASP A 83 8.27 4.86 10.97
CA ASP A 83 7.60 6.05 11.48
C ASP A 83 6.11 5.81 11.78
N ASN A 84 5.63 4.57 11.64
CA ASN A 84 4.25 4.14 11.88
C ASN A 84 3.22 4.70 10.87
N CYS A 85 3.69 5.12 9.70
CA CYS A 85 2.86 5.61 8.59
C CYS A 85 2.74 4.58 7.46
N LEU A 86 1.69 4.70 6.65
CA LEU A 86 1.46 3.83 5.50
C LEU A 86 1.97 4.47 4.19
N TYR A 87 2.72 3.69 3.42
CA TYR A 87 3.33 4.09 2.15
C TYR A 87 2.99 3.13 1.02
N ASP A 88 3.02 3.64 -0.20
CA ASP A 88 2.98 2.82 -1.42
C ASP A 88 4.37 2.28 -1.79
N SER A 89 4.43 1.47 -2.85
CA SER A 89 5.69 0.91 -3.39
C SER A 89 6.67 1.93 -3.94
N LYS A 90 6.27 3.19 -4.10
CA LYS A 90 7.13 4.31 -4.51
C LYS A 90 7.59 5.15 -3.31
N GLY A 91 7.21 4.76 -2.09
CA GLY A 91 7.50 5.52 -0.87
C GLY A 91 6.62 6.76 -0.70
N GLN A 92 5.50 6.87 -1.42
CA GLN A 92 4.54 7.95 -1.22
C GLN A 92 3.60 7.60 -0.08
N ASN A 93 3.41 8.55 0.85
CA ASN A 93 2.50 8.35 1.97
C ASN A 93 1.06 8.26 1.46
N ILE A 94 0.34 7.22 1.87
CA ILE A 94 -1.04 6.97 1.44
C ILE A 94 -1.98 7.79 2.32
N GLY A 95 -2.25 9.02 1.90
CA GLY A 95 -3.27 9.88 2.51
C GLY A 95 -2.93 10.40 3.92
N GLY A 96 -1.65 10.48 4.28
CA GLY A 96 -1.23 10.92 5.61
C GLY A 96 -1.59 9.92 6.72
N GLN A 97 -1.89 8.66 6.37
CA GLN A 97 -2.36 7.69 7.35
C GLN A 97 -1.19 7.23 8.21
N CYS A 98 -1.20 7.66 9.46
CA CYS A 98 -0.21 7.29 10.47
C CYS A 98 -0.82 6.91 11.81
N CYS A 99 -0.04 6.11 12.51
CA CYS A 99 0.04 5.92 13.94
C CYS A 99 1.36 6.57 14.45
#